data_AF-A0A259RVA1-F1
#
_entry.id   AF-A0A259RVA1-F1
#
_cell.length_a   1.000
_cell.length_b   1.000
_cell.length_c   1.000
_cell.angle_alpha   90.00
_cell.angle_beta   90.00
_cell.angle_gamma   90.00
#
_symmetry.space_group_name_H-M   'P 1'
#
loop_
_entity.id
_entity.type
_entity.pdbx_description
1 polymer ?
#
loop_
_entity_poly.entity_id
_entity_poly.type
_entity_poly.pdbx_seq_one_letter_code
_entity_poly.pdbx_strand_id
1 'polypeptide(L)'
;YANVVSSFYGAKFARHVEELLVSPMPHWLIILGYLAGGVARGLSVGAAVTLVALFFADLQVHDVLALILVAALTSAVFSLGGMINAIYANSFDHISIVPTFVLTPLTYLGGVFYSIHMLPPFWQQVSMFNPILYIINGFRYAMLGISDVPVYTAYLILLVTIVVLFAYTLRLFRKGIGMRG
;
A
#
# COMPACT_ATOMS: atom_id res chain seq x y z
N TYR A 1 4.94 -0.73 2.68
CA TYR A 1 4.66 0.02 3.92
C TYR A 1 5.92 0.27 4.75
N ALA A 2 6.40 -0.71 5.53
CA ALA A 2 7.43 -0.49 6.55
C ALA A 2 8.70 0.21 6.03
N ASN A 3 9.16 -0.15 4.84
CA ASN A 3 10.31 0.49 4.23
C ASN A 3 10.12 1.99 3.99
N VAL A 4 9.01 2.42 3.39
CA VAL A 4 8.79 3.84 3.10
C VAL A 4 8.60 4.61 4.41
N VAL A 5 7.90 4.03 5.38
CA VAL A 5 7.69 4.68 6.68
C VAL A 5 9.02 4.92 7.38
N SER A 6 9.86 3.89 7.49
CA SER A 6 11.14 3.99 8.19
C SER A 6 12.15 4.83 7.43
N SER A 7 12.19 4.75 6.10
CA SER A 7 13.07 5.60 5.28
C SER A 7 12.68 7.06 5.34
N PHE A 8 11.38 7.39 5.25
CA PHE A 8 10.93 8.78 5.35
C PHE A 8 11.05 9.33 6.77
N TYR A 9 10.60 8.57 7.77
CA TYR A 9 10.75 8.98 9.17
C TYR A 9 12.21 9.11 9.58
N GLY A 10 13.09 8.21 9.12
CA GLY A 10 14.53 8.34 9.34
C GLY A 10 15.10 9.63 8.75
N ALA A 11 14.70 9.99 7.53
CA ALA A 11 15.09 11.26 6.91
C ALA A 11 14.55 12.48 7.68
N LYS A 12 13.32 12.39 8.22
CA LYS A 12 12.72 13.42 9.10
C LYS A 12 13.51 13.56 10.40
N PHE A 13 13.80 12.45 11.06
CA PHE A 13 14.55 12.41 12.32
C PHE A 13 15.96 12.97 12.16
N ALA A 14 16.60 12.66 11.03
CA ALA A 14 17.93 13.17 10.70
C ALA A 14 17.91 14.63 10.16
N ARG A 15 16.77 15.33 10.18
CA ARG A 15 16.57 16.70 9.66
C ARG A 15 16.88 16.92 8.17
N HIS A 16 17.11 15.86 7.41
CA HIS A 16 17.35 15.96 5.95
C HIS A 16 16.08 16.37 5.19
N VAL A 17 14.89 16.13 5.76
CA VAL A 17 13.62 16.57 5.18
C VAL A 17 13.52 18.10 5.14
N GLU A 18 14.12 18.81 6.10
CA GLU A 18 14.12 20.28 6.10
C GLU A 18 15.00 20.84 4.98
N GLU A 19 16.16 20.24 4.73
CA GLU A 19 17.03 20.61 3.61
C GLU A 19 16.39 20.33 2.24
N LEU A 20 15.67 19.20 2.12
CA LEU A 20 14.91 18.86 0.92
C LEU A 20 13.78 19.87 0.65
N LEU A 21 13.14 20.40 1.69
CA LEU A 21 12.09 21.43 1.56
C LEU A 21 12.65 22.83 1.23
N VAL A 22 13.92 23.10 1.55
CA VAL A 22 14.60 24.35 1.18
C VAL A 22 15.14 24.30 -0.26
N SER A 23 15.41 23.10 -0.78
CA SER A 23 15.76 22.91 -2.18
C SER A 23 14.60 23.27 -3.11
N PRO A 24 14.84 23.82 -4.32
CA PRO A 24 13.78 24.18 -5.29
C PRO A 24 13.12 22.95 -5.94
N MET A 25 13.10 21.80 -5.25
CA MET A 25 12.53 20.56 -5.72
C MET A 25 11.01 20.58 -5.62
N PRO A 26 10.29 20.21 -6.67
CA PRO A 26 8.85 20.10 -6.58
C PRO A 26 8.45 18.97 -5.62
N HIS A 27 7.54 19.28 -4.68
CA HIS A 27 7.03 18.32 -3.68
C HIS A 27 6.55 16.98 -4.28
N TRP A 28 5.95 17.01 -5.48
CA TRP A 28 5.48 15.80 -6.16
C TRP A 28 6.61 14.86 -6.55
N LEU A 29 7.80 15.39 -6.87
CA LEU A 29 8.96 14.59 -7.25
C LEU A 29 9.55 13.85 -6.04
N ILE A 30 9.54 14.48 -4.87
CA ILE A 30 9.94 13.83 -3.61
C ILE A 30 9.01 12.65 -3.32
N ILE A 31 7.70 12.88 -3.41
CA ILE A 31 6.70 11.83 -3.19
C ILE A 31 6.88 10.69 -4.19
N LEU A 32 7.09 10.99 -5.47
CA LEU A 32 7.33 9.97 -6.50
C LEU A 32 8.62 9.18 -6.26
N GLY A 33 9.69 9.82 -5.77
CA GLY A 33 10.95 9.13 -5.45
C GLY A 33 10.77 8.08 -4.35
N TYR A 34 10.14 8.45 -3.24
CA TYR A 34 9.83 7.50 -2.17
C TYR A 34 8.82 6.43 -2.60
N LEU A 35 7.82 6.81 -3.40
CA LEU A 35 6.86 5.88 -3.96
C LEU A 35 7.54 4.83 -4.86
N ALA A 36 8.38 5.28 -5.80
CA ALA A 36 9.11 4.39 -6.70
C ALA A 36 10.06 3.46 -5.95
N GLY A 37 10.79 3.97 -4.96
CA GLY A 37 11.64 3.13 -4.10
C GLY A 37 10.84 2.08 -3.32
N GLY A 38 9.67 2.47 -2.77
CA GLY A 38 8.76 1.57 -2.08
C GLY A 38 8.15 0.50 -2.99
N VAL A 39 7.77 0.88 -4.22
CA VAL A 39 7.26 -0.05 -5.24
C VAL A 39 8.34 -1.02 -5.69
N ALA A 40 9.54 -0.52 -6.01
CA ALA A 40 10.67 -1.36 -6.43
C ALA A 40 11.00 -2.40 -5.37
N ARG A 41 11.15 -1.98 -4.10
CA ARG A 41 11.42 -2.92 -3.00
C ARG A 41 10.25 -3.90 -2.78
N GLY A 42 9.01 -3.42 -2.87
CA GLY A 42 7.82 -4.26 -2.74
C GLY A 42 7.78 -5.36 -3.79
N LEU A 43 8.04 -5.01 -5.05
CA LEU A 43 8.13 -5.97 -6.16
C LEU A 43 9.32 -6.93 -6.02
N SER A 44 10.50 -6.45 -5.60
CA SER A 44 11.66 -7.32 -5.38
C SER A 44 11.40 -8.36 -4.29
N VAL A 45 10.81 -7.94 -3.16
CA VAL A 45 10.45 -8.87 -2.08
C VAL A 45 9.36 -9.83 -2.53
N GLY A 46 8.33 -9.33 -3.22
CA GLY A 46 7.26 -10.16 -3.79
C GLY A 46 7.81 -11.23 -4.73
N ALA A 47 8.68 -10.84 -5.66
CA ALA A 47 9.33 -11.76 -6.59
C ALA A 47 10.18 -12.81 -5.87
N ALA A 48 10.97 -12.41 -4.87
CA ALA A 48 11.77 -13.35 -4.08
C ALA A 48 10.87 -14.36 -3.34
N VAL A 49 9.76 -13.89 -2.74
CA VAL A 49 8.80 -14.76 -2.05
C VAL A 49 8.11 -15.70 -3.04
N THR A 50 7.69 -15.23 -4.20
CA THR A 50 7.08 -16.07 -5.25
C THR A 50 8.06 -17.14 -5.75
N LEU A 51 9.33 -16.76 -5.98
CA LEU A 51 10.37 -17.71 -6.38
C LEU A 51 10.57 -18.82 -5.35
N VAL A 52 10.65 -18.45 -4.07
CA VAL A 52 10.77 -19.44 -2.98
C VAL A 52 9.51 -20.31 -2.90
N ALA A 53 8.32 -19.71 -3.02
CA ALA A 53 7.05 -20.44 -2.93
C ALA A 53 6.88 -21.48 -4.05
N LEU A 54 7.41 -21.22 -5.26
CA LEU A 54 7.41 -22.19 -6.37
C LEU A 54 8.18 -23.49 -6.06
N PHE A 55 9.12 -23.49 -5.10
CA PHE A 55 9.79 -24.72 -4.68
C PHE A 55 8.95 -25.58 -3.73
N PHE A 56 7.98 -24.97 -3.03
CA PHE A 56 7.16 -25.66 -2.02
C PHE A 56 5.71 -25.91 -2.48
N ALA A 57 5.23 -25.13 -3.44
CA ALA A 57 3.87 -25.18 -3.94
C ALA A 57 3.84 -25.09 -5.47
N ASP A 58 2.99 -25.90 -6.09
CA ASP A 58 2.71 -25.82 -7.52
C ASP A 58 1.79 -24.62 -7.79
N LEU A 59 2.40 -23.45 -8.00
CA LEU A 59 1.68 -22.20 -8.25
C LEU A 59 1.40 -22.06 -9.75
N GLN A 60 0.19 -22.45 -10.15
CA GLN A 60 -0.31 -22.13 -11.48
C GLN A 60 -0.77 -20.68 -11.51
N VAL A 61 0.11 -19.75 -11.88
CA VAL A 61 -0.26 -18.34 -12.05
C VAL A 61 -1.14 -18.20 -13.28
N HIS A 62 -2.42 -17.86 -13.07
CA HIS A 62 -3.38 -17.65 -14.16
C HIS A 62 -2.97 -16.51 -15.09
N ASP A 63 -2.60 -15.35 -14.54
CA ASP A 63 -2.22 -14.17 -15.32
C ASP A 63 -1.06 -13.43 -14.63
N VAL A 64 0.13 -13.59 -15.20
CA VAL A 64 1.37 -12.98 -14.70
C VAL A 64 1.33 -11.45 -14.81
N LEU A 65 0.70 -10.90 -15.85
CA LEU A 65 0.61 -9.45 -16.03
C LEU A 65 -0.32 -8.86 -14.97
N ALA A 66 -1.47 -9.49 -14.73
CA ALA A 66 -2.39 -9.12 -13.66
C ALA A 66 -1.72 -9.18 -12.29
N LEU A 67 -0.86 -10.18 -12.05
CA LEU A 67 -0.10 -10.35 -10.80
C LEU A 67 0.87 -9.19 -10.58
N ILE A 68 1.68 -8.86 -11.60
CA ILE A 68 2.64 -7.76 -11.52
C ILE A 68 1.90 -6.42 -11.32
N LEU A 69 0.80 -6.22 -12.05
CA LEU A 69 0.03 -4.98 -11.98
C LEU A 69 -0.63 -4.81 -10.60
N VAL A 70 -1.30 -5.84 -10.07
CA VAL A 70 -1.89 -5.75 -8.72
C VAL A 70 -0.80 -5.59 -7.65
N ALA A 71 0.34 -6.26 -7.79
CA ALA A 71 1.46 -6.12 -6.87
C ALA A 71 2.05 -4.70 -6.89
N ALA A 72 2.18 -4.08 -8.08
CA ALA A 72 2.64 -2.72 -8.23
C ALA A 72 1.66 -1.71 -7.61
N LEU A 73 0.36 -1.82 -7.91
CA LEU A 73 -0.68 -0.96 -7.34
C LEU A 73 -0.76 -1.10 -5.81
N THR A 74 -0.72 -2.33 -5.32
CA THR A 74 -0.69 -2.63 -3.88
C THR A 74 0.52 -2.00 -3.21
N SER A 75 1.71 -2.17 -3.81
CA SER A 75 2.93 -1.56 -3.31
C SER A 75 2.84 -0.04 -3.29
N ALA A 76 2.18 0.59 -4.28
CA ALA A 76 1.96 2.02 -4.31
C ALA A 76 1.02 2.50 -3.19
N VAL A 77 -0.12 1.83 -2.99
CA VAL A 77 -1.07 2.13 -1.89
C VAL A 77 -0.37 2.07 -0.53
N PHE A 78 0.35 0.98 -0.26
CA PHE A 78 1.05 0.81 1.02
C PHE A 78 2.27 1.72 1.18
N SER A 79 2.89 2.15 0.08
CA SER A 79 3.97 3.14 0.12
C SER A 79 3.44 4.52 0.48
N LEU A 80 2.35 4.96 -0.15
CA LEU A 80 1.70 6.24 0.18
C LEU A 80 1.12 6.25 1.59
N GLY A 81 0.41 5.19 1.99
CA GLY A 81 -0.10 5.06 3.36
C GLY A 81 1.03 5.06 4.40
N GLY A 82 2.15 4.43 4.07
CA GLY A 82 3.35 4.45 4.91
C GLY A 82 3.97 5.83 5.04
N MET A 83 4.04 6.57 3.93
CA MET A 83 4.54 7.94 3.92
C MET A 83 3.66 8.87 4.75
N ILE A 84 2.34 8.76 4.63
CA ILE A 84 1.38 9.53 5.46
C ILE A 84 1.60 9.24 6.95
N ASN A 85 1.75 7.95 7.31
CA ASN A 85 2.03 7.60 8.70
C ASN A 85 3.35 8.21 9.19
N ALA A 86 4.41 8.18 8.37
CA ALA A 86 5.69 8.76 8.72
C ALA A 86 5.65 10.28 8.93
N ILE A 87 4.80 11.01 8.18
CA ILE A 87 4.58 12.45 8.35
C ILE A 87 4.00 12.74 9.75
N TYR A 88 2.99 11.97 10.17
CA TYR A 88 2.32 12.14 11.47
C TYR A 88 3.07 11.51 12.65
N ALA A 89 3.97 10.56 12.41
CA ALA A 89 4.74 9.91 13.45
C ALA A 89 5.72 10.89 14.10
N ASN A 90 5.73 10.90 15.44
CA ASN A 90 6.67 11.65 16.29
C ASN A 90 7.60 10.71 17.08
N SER A 91 7.36 9.40 17.03
CA SER A 91 8.15 8.35 17.66
C SER A 91 8.15 7.11 16.78
N PHE A 92 9.19 6.27 16.91
CA PHE A 92 9.24 4.94 16.28
C PHE A 92 8.10 4.02 16.73
N ASP A 93 7.54 4.23 17.92
CA ASP A 93 6.38 3.46 18.39
C ASP A 93 5.12 3.78 17.57
N HIS A 94 4.92 5.05 17.22
CA HIS A 94 3.78 5.49 16.39
C HIS A 94 3.82 4.87 14.99
N ILE A 95 5.02 4.60 14.47
CA ILE A 95 5.22 3.93 13.17
C ILE A 95 4.66 2.51 13.19
N SER A 96 4.88 1.80 14.30
CA SER A 96 4.55 0.37 14.45
C SER A 96 3.11 0.13 14.88
N ILE A 97 2.44 1.12 15.48
CA ILE A 97 1.03 1.02 15.92
C ILE A 97 0.08 0.88 14.72
N VAL A 98 0.27 1.64 13.63
CA VAL A 98 -0.66 1.65 12.50
C VAL A 98 -0.79 0.29 11.80
N PRO A 99 0.30 -0.45 11.48
CA PRO A 99 0.18 -1.82 10.99
C PRO A 99 -0.66 -2.71 11.88
N THR A 100 -0.40 -2.69 13.19
CA THR A 100 -0.99 -3.61 14.15
C THR A 100 -2.46 -3.32 14.41
N PHE A 101 -2.83 -2.05 14.60
CA PHE A 101 -4.18 -1.67 15.01
C PHE A 101 -5.10 -1.30 13.85
N VAL A 102 -4.56 -1.03 12.66
CA VAL A 102 -5.36 -0.61 11.49
C VAL A 102 -5.20 -1.60 10.35
N LEU A 103 -3.98 -1.87 9.89
CA LEU A 103 -3.79 -2.72 8.71
C LEU A 103 -4.17 -4.18 8.96
N THR A 104 -3.81 -4.73 10.13
CA THR A 104 -4.16 -6.10 10.50
C THR A 104 -5.67 -6.34 10.48
N PRO A 105 -6.52 -5.58 11.21
CA PRO A 105 -7.97 -5.78 11.17
C PRO A 105 -8.57 -5.50 9.78
N LEU A 106 -8.09 -4.50 9.04
CA LEU A 106 -8.51 -4.28 7.67
C LEU A 106 -8.14 -5.46 6.75
N THR A 107 -7.02 -6.12 6.99
CA THR A 107 -6.62 -7.30 6.21
C THR A 107 -7.56 -8.47 6.50
N TYR A 108 -7.91 -8.69 7.76
CA TYR A 108 -8.92 -9.69 8.12
C TYR A 108 -10.29 -9.36 7.52
N LEU A 109 -10.70 -8.09 7.50
CA LEU A 109 -11.94 -7.63 6.87
C LEU A 109 -11.90 -7.59 5.33
N GLY A 110 -10.72 -7.74 4.73
CA GLY A 110 -10.51 -7.73 3.28
C GLY A 110 -10.77 -9.09 2.62
N GLY A 111 -11.20 -10.11 3.35
CA GLY A 111 -11.49 -11.41 2.77
C GLY A 111 -10.25 -12.21 2.37
N VAL A 112 -9.14 -12.10 3.12
CA VAL A 112 -7.97 -12.99 2.93
C VAL A 112 -8.36 -14.45 3.14
N PHE A 113 -9.16 -14.70 4.20
CA PHE A 113 -9.48 -16.05 4.68
C PHE A 113 -10.87 -16.53 4.26
N TYR A 114 -11.68 -15.67 3.65
CA TYR A 114 -13.07 -15.95 3.31
C TYR A 114 -13.49 -15.19 2.05
N SER A 115 -14.47 -15.74 1.33
CA SER A 115 -15.19 -15.02 0.29
C SER A 115 -16.19 -14.04 0.90
N ILE A 116 -16.37 -12.88 0.25
CA ILE A 116 -17.30 -11.84 0.70
C ILE A 116 -18.75 -12.33 0.79
N HIS A 117 -19.12 -13.34 0.02
CA HIS A 117 -20.47 -13.91 -0.01
C HIS A 117 -20.83 -14.72 1.24
N MET A 118 -19.84 -15.09 2.06
CA MET A 118 -20.05 -15.82 3.32
C MET A 118 -20.37 -14.91 4.50
N LEU A 119 -20.24 -13.59 4.34
CA LEU A 119 -20.47 -12.62 5.41
C LEU A 119 -21.95 -12.24 5.49
N PRO A 120 -22.47 -11.97 6.70
CA PRO A 120 -23.77 -11.33 6.87
C PRO A 120 -23.84 -9.98 6.13
N PRO A 121 -25.03 -9.52 5.71
CA PRO A 121 -25.18 -8.33 4.86
C PRO A 121 -24.49 -7.07 5.39
N PHE A 122 -24.50 -6.86 6.70
CA PHE A 122 -23.81 -5.74 7.35
C PHE A 122 -22.30 -5.76 7.10
N TRP A 123 -21.65 -6.90 7.35
CA TRP A 123 -20.20 -7.05 7.17
C TRP A 123 -19.80 -7.03 5.71
N GLN A 124 -20.67 -7.52 4.83
CA GLN A 124 -20.49 -7.43 3.40
C GLN A 124 -20.31 -5.98 2.93
N GLN A 125 -21.20 -5.08 3.38
CA GLN A 125 -21.13 -3.66 3.06
C GLN A 125 -19.88 -3.01 3.64
N VAL A 126 -19.52 -3.31 4.88
CA VAL A 126 -18.31 -2.78 5.52
C VAL A 126 -17.04 -3.18 4.75
N SER A 127 -16.94 -4.45 4.34
CA SER A 127 -15.81 -4.95 3.55
C SER A 127 -15.71 -4.29 2.16
N MET A 128 -16.82 -3.91 1.55
CA MET A 128 -16.81 -3.21 0.25
C MET A 128 -16.18 -1.81 0.31
N PHE A 129 -16.15 -1.15 1.47
CA PHE A 129 -15.42 0.12 1.61
C PHE A 129 -13.91 -0.06 1.79
N ASN A 130 -13.46 -1.28 2.03
CA ASN A 130 -12.07 -1.56 2.34
C ASN A 130 -11.25 -1.76 1.06
N PRO A 131 -10.23 -0.92 0.77
CA PRO A 131 -9.38 -1.09 -0.40
C PRO A 131 -8.61 -2.42 -0.40
N ILE A 132 -8.37 -3.01 0.78
CA ILE A 132 -7.67 -4.30 0.92
C ILE A 132 -8.50 -5.45 0.32
N LEU A 133 -9.83 -5.37 0.35
CA LEU A 133 -10.69 -6.35 -0.32
C LEU A 133 -10.37 -6.47 -1.81
N TYR A 134 -10.17 -5.33 -2.47
CA TYR A 134 -9.89 -5.26 -3.91
C TYR A 134 -8.46 -5.72 -4.23
N ILE A 135 -7.50 -5.45 -3.34
CA ILE A 135 -6.13 -5.99 -3.43
C ILE A 135 -6.20 -7.53 -3.45
N ILE A 136 -6.86 -8.12 -2.46
CA ILE A 136 -6.92 -9.57 -2.28
C ILE A 136 -7.63 -10.24 -3.45
N ASN A 137 -8.75 -9.67 -3.90
CA ASN A 137 -9.47 -10.18 -5.07
C ASN A 137 -8.64 -10.07 -6.36
N GLY A 138 -7.87 -8.99 -6.54
CA GLY A 138 -6.96 -8.86 -7.68
C GLY A 138 -5.85 -9.90 -7.68
N PHE A 139 -5.25 -10.18 -6.52
CA PHE A 139 -4.28 -11.28 -6.37
C PHE A 139 -4.92 -12.65 -6.60
N ARG A 140 -6.14 -12.87 -6.07
CA ARG A 140 -6.89 -14.10 -6.26
C ARG A 140 -7.20 -14.37 -7.73
N TYR A 141 -7.58 -13.35 -8.48
CA TYR A 141 -7.76 -13.45 -9.92
C TYR A 141 -6.43 -13.78 -10.63
N ALA A 142 -5.36 -13.05 -10.32
CA ALA A 142 -4.07 -13.24 -10.96
C ALA A 142 -3.48 -14.64 -10.72
N MET A 143 -3.73 -15.22 -9.54
CA MET A 143 -3.25 -16.56 -9.19
C MET A 143 -4.23 -17.65 -9.63
N LEU A 144 -5.52 -17.54 -9.33
CA LEU A 144 -6.49 -18.65 -9.44
C LEU A 144 -7.51 -18.46 -10.57
N GLY A 145 -7.53 -17.31 -11.25
CA GLY A 145 -8.54 -16.97 -12.26
C GLY A 145 -9.95 -16.70 -11.70
N ILE A 146 -10.11 -16.71 -10.37
CA ILE A 146 -11.39 -16.46 -9.69
C ILE A 146 -11.35 -15.14 -8.91
N SER A 147 -12.47 -14.42 -8.89
CA SER A 147 -12.62 -13.17 -8.14
C SER A 147 -14.04 -13.04 -7.63
N ASP A 148 -14.21 -12.60 -6.37
CA ASP A 148 -15.54 -12.33 -5.80
C ASP A 148 -16.11 -10.98 -6.30
N VAL A 149 -15.26 -10.14 -6.90
CA VAL A 149 -15.60 -8.79 -7.39
C VAL A 149 -15.07 -8.63 -8.81
N PRO A 150 -15.74 -7.88 -9.71
CA PRO A 150 -15.21 -7.64 -11.05
C PRO A 150 -13.79 -7.06 -11.00
N VAL A 151 -12.87 -7.68 -11.73
CA VAL A 151 -11.43 -7.35 -11.71
C VAL A 151 -11.19 -5.89 -12.10
N TYR A 152 -11.93 -5.39 -13.08
CA TYR A 152 -11.89 -3.98 -13.49
C TYR A 152 -12.26 -3.02 -12.35
N THR A 153 -13.26 -3.38 -11.54
CA THR A 153 -13.66 -2.59 -10.37
C THR A 153 -12.55 -2.58 -9.32
N ALA A 154 -11.87 -3.71 -9.12
CA ALA A 154 -10.72 -3.78 -8.21
C ALA A 154 -9.60 -2.84 -8.66
N TYR A 155 -9.19 -2.88 -9.93
CA TYR A 155 -8.16 -1.98 -10.45
C TYR A 155 -8.56 -0.50 -10.38
N LEU A 156 -9.81 -0.19 -10.73
CA LEU A 156 -10.32 1.17 -10.66
C LEU A 156 -10.26 1.72 -9.23
N ILE A 157 -10.69 0.94 -8.24
CA ILE A 157 -10.68 1.37 -6.84
C ILE A 157 -9.25 1.52 -6.30
N LEU A 158 -8.33 0.65 -6.70
CA LEU A 158 -6.92 0.82 -6.34
C LEU A 158 -6.33 2.09 -6.95
N LEU A 159 -6.61 2.37 -8.22
CA LEU A 159 -6.15 3.61 -8.88
C LEU A 159 -6.74 4.85 -8.20
N VAL A 160 -8.05 4.87 -7.91
CA VAL A 160 -8.70 5.96 -7.19
C VAL A 160 -8.08 6.13 -5.81
N THR A 161 -7.83 5.03 -5.08
CA THR A 161 -7.18 5.06 -3.77
C THR A 161 -5.78 5.67 -3.85
N ILE A 162 -4.99 5.29 -4.86
CA ILE A 162 -3.65 5.87 -5.09
C ILE A 162 -3.74 7.36 -5.37
N VAL A 163 -4.64 7.80 -6.25
CA VAL A 163 -4.82 9.22 -6.59
C VAL A 163 -5.22 10.03 -5.35
N VAL A 164 -6.16 9.51 -4.56
CA VAL A 164 -6.62 10.17 -3.32
C VAL A 164 -5.49 10.25 -2.29
N LEU A 165 -4.78 9.15 -2.04
CA LEU A 165 -3.64 9.14 -1.11
C LEU A 165 -2.51 10.05 -1.58
N PHE A 166 -2.18 10.04 -2.88
CA PHE A 166 -1.15 10.90 -3.45
C PHE A 166 -1.51 12.38 -3.32
N ALA A 167 -2.75 12.75 -3.68
CA ALA A 167 -3.23 14.12 -3.54
C ALA A 167 -3.24 14.58 -2.08
N TYR A 168 -3.60 13.68 -1.16
CA TYR A 168 -3.57 13.94 0.28
C TYR A 168 -2.14 14.17 0.78
N THR A 169 -1.20 13.28 0.44
CA THR A 169 0.22 13.43 0.77
C THR A 169 0.79 14.73 0.20
N LEU A 170 0.45 15.07 -1.05
CA LEU A 170 0.87 16.33 -1.67
C LEU A 170 0.33 17.55 -0.92
N ARG A 171 -0.91 17.49 -0.42
CA ARG A 171 -1.49 18.53 0.44
C ARG A 171 -0.73 18.67 1.76
N LEU A 172 -0.36 17.56 2.41
CA LEU A 172 0.42 17.59 3.65
C LEU A 172 1.79 18.23 3.43
N PHE A 173 2.45 17.86 2.34
CA PHE A 173 3.72 18.45 1.91
C PHE A 173 3.61 19.95 1.69
N ARG A 174 2.61 20.41 0.93
CA ARG A 174 2.40 21.85 0.68
C ARG A 174 2.07 22.65 1.94
N LYS A 175 1.40 22.04 2.92
CA LYS A 175 1.06 22.70 4.19
C LYS A 175 2.19 22.67 5.23
N GLY A 176 3.28 21.91 4.98
CA GLY A 176 4.37 21.79 5.96
C GLY A 176 4.01 21.00 7.21
N ILE A 177 2.88 20.28 7.23
CA ILE A 177 2.36 19.65 8.46
C ILE A 177 3.25 18.47 8.84
N GLY A 178 3.75 18.46 10.09
CA GLY A 178 4.50 17.32 10.65
C GLY A 178 5.89 17.09 10.05
N MET A 179 6.41 18.02 9.25
CA MET A 179 7.74 17.90 8.61
C MET A 179 8.84 18.72 9.31
N ARG A 180 8.48 19.57 10.27
CA ARG A 180 9.41 20.26 11.18
C ARG A 180 9.44 19.48 12.49
N GLY A 181 10.60 18.93 12.83
CA GLY A 181 10.84 18.15 14.06
C GLY A 181 11.48 19.00 15.14
#